data_AF-A0A176YPX9-F1
#
_entry.id   AF-A0A176YPX9-F1
#
_cell.length_a   1.000
_cell.length_b   1.000
_cell.length_c   1.000
_cell.angle_alpha   90.00
_cell.angle_beta   90.00
_cell.angle_gamma   90.00
#
_symmetry.space_group_name_H-M   'P 1'
#
loop_
_entity.id
_entity.type
_entity.pdbx_description
1 polymer ?
#
loop_
_entity_poly.entity_id
_entity_poly.type
_entity_poly.pdbx_seq_one_letter_code
_entity_poly.pdbx_strand_id
1 'polypeptide(L)'
;MGLTDNATLLETIAAAPQLRTPDETEAFLDPMPLGELASMWRALQRVSRRDQVGSISAIKLYFDHLPHRKPQGALDLVLEVLKTEADKQTVMQLNDKFLLALFYAHGNEVIARIEQEVERNPRLRWLLGGVHFAADDALAPRVAKIAERQAWQADHIAQRTPREPLDCASMSLAELARAWVEQYSKSERDQDDNLFTIMDFERDLREDDPDRMIDLILEILKIESNPVLLSLLAAGPLEDVISLTTIDRIEREARVNTRFRDLLGGVWYYRASDELKSRLDALVGQDRW
;
A
#
# COMPACT_ATOMS: atom_id res chain seq x y z
N MET A 1 -17.59 -21.71 -4.30
CA MET A 1 -16.37 -22.15 -5.01
C MET A 1 -15.40 -20.97 -5.12
N GLY A 2 -15.02 -20.35 -3.99
CA GLY A 2 -14.30 -19.06 -4.01
C GLY A 2 -13.46 -18.73 -2.76
N LEU A 3 -13.58 -19.51 -1.68
CA LEU A 3 -12.67 -19.42 -0.52
C LEU A 3 -11.47 -20.37 -0.68
N THR A 4 -11.70 -21.57 -1.23
CA THR A 4 -10.67 -22.57 -1.53
C THR A 4 -9.70 -22.12 -2.62
N ASP A 5 -10.19 -21.39 -3.63
CA ASP A 5 -9.35 -20.95 -4.74
C ASP A 5 -8.43 -19.80 -4.31
N ASN A 6 -8.90 -18.89 -3.45
CA ASN A 6 -8.08 -17.82 -2.88
C ASN A 6 -7.04 -18.34 -1.88
N ALA A 7 -7.38 -19.35 -1.07
CA ALA A 7 -6.43 -19.98 -0.16
C ALA A 7 -5.31 -20.68 -0.93
N THR A 8 -5.65 -21.46 -1.97
CA THR A 8 -4.68 -22.12 -2.84
C THR A 8 -3.76 -21.12 -3.57
N LEU A 9 -4.27 -19.94 -3.93
CA LEU A 9 -3.49 -18.90 -4.60
C LEU A 9 -2.57 -18.12 -3.65
N LEU A 10 -3.01 -17.85 -2.43
CA LEU A 10 -2.12 -17.31 -1.38
C LEU A 10 -1.06 -18.32 -0.99
N GLU A 11 -1.40 -19.61 -0.93
CA GLU A 11 -0.43 -20.71 -0.79
C GLU A 11 0.55 -20.76 -1.97
N THR A 12 0.11 -20.43 -3.19
CA THR A 12 0.98 -20.39 -4.38
C THR A 12 1.95 -19.20 -4.33
N ILE A 13 1.51 -18.03 -3.86
CA ILE A 13 2.39 -16.89 -3.58
C ILE A 13 3.37 -17.23 -2.46
N ALA A 14 2.90 -17.86 -1.39
CA ALA A 14 3.73 -18.28 -0.26
C ALA A 14 4.73 -19.40 -0.63
N ALA A 15 4.38 -20.25 -1.60
CA ALA A 15 5.22 -21.30 -2.15
C ALA A 15 6.15 -20.80 -3.26
N ALA A 16 6.05 -19.53 -3.68
CA ALA A 16 7.01 -18.96 -4.62
C ALA A 16 8.43 -19.08 -4.05
N PRO A 17 9.44 -19.40 -4.90
CA PRO A 17 10.82 -19.45 -4.44
C PRO A 17 11.23 -18.11 -3.83
N GLN A 18 12.28 -18.09 -3.01
CA GLN A 18 12.87 -16.82 -2.57
C GLN A 18 13.47 -16.11 -3.78
N LEU A 19 12.79 -15.07 -4.27
CA LEU A 19 13.20 -14.25 -5.41
C LEU A 19 13.96 -13.06 -4.85
N ARG A 20 15.28 -13.08 -4.97
CA ARG A 20 16.18 -12.12 -4.32
C ARG A 20 16.55 -10.97 -5.25
N THR A 21 16.42 -11.19 -6.56
CA THR A 21 16.76 -10.17 -7.57
C THR A 21 15.59 -9.93 -8.54
N PRO A 22 15.55 -8.74 -9.17
CA PRO A 22 14.63 -8.48 -10.27
C PRO A 22 14.74 -9.53 -11.38
N ASP A 23 15.97 -9.90 -11.78
CA ASP A 23 16.22 -10.88 -12.85
C ASP A 23 15.66 -12.27 -12.52
N GLU A 24 15.83 -12.75 -11.29
CA GLU A 24 15.23 -14.01 -10.83
C GLU A 24 13.70 -13.96 -10.88
N THR A 25 13.12 -12.82 -10.48
CA THR A 25 11.68 -12.60 -10.49
C THR A 25 11.13 -12.62 -11.91
N GLU A 26 11.81 -11.94 -12.83
CA GLU A 26 11.45 -11.91 -14.24
C GLU A 26 11.58 -13.29 -14.87
N ALA A 27 12.68 -14.01 -14.63
CA ALA A 27 12.88 -15.36 -15.14
C ALA A 27 11.79 -16.35 -14.67
N PHE A 28 11.24 -16.12 -13.46
CA PHE A 28 10.15 -16.93 -12.92
C PHE A 28 8.78 -16.56 -13.50
N LEU A 29 8.48 -15.27 -13.63
CA LEU A 29 7.14 -14.78 -14.01
C LEU A 29 6.94 -14.64 -15.52
N ASP A 30 7.97 -14.26 -16.29
CA ASP A 30 7.85 -14.04 -17.74
C ASP A 30 7.35 -15.27 -18.54
N PRO A 31 7.74 -16.52 -18.20
CA PRO A 31 7.26 -17.71 -18.91
C PRO A 31 5.83 -18.11 -18.53
N MET A 32 5.24 -17.53 -17.48
CA MET A 32 3.93 -17.96 -16.98
C MET A 32 2.81 -17.64 -17.98
N PRO A 33 1.83 -18.54 -18.14
CA PRO A 33 0.62 -18.23 -18.90
C PRO A 33 -0.09 -16.99 -18.37
N LEU A 34 -0.68 -16.20 -19.27
CA LEU A 34 -1.35 -14.94 -18.91
C LEU A 34 -2.43 -15.11 -17.82
N GLY A 35 -3.20 -16.21 -17.86
CA GLY A 35 -4.22 -16.50 -16.84
C GLY A 35 -3.63 -16.79 -15.46
N GLU A 36 -2.43 -17.38 -15.39
CA GLU A 36 -1.71 -17.59 -14.14
C GLU A 36 -1.14 -16.27 -13.61
N LEU A 37 -0.56 -15.44 -14.48
CA LEU A 37 -0.12 -14.08 -14.12
C LEU A 37 -1.28 -13.21 -13.60
N ALA A 38 -2.44 -13.25 -14.27
CA ALA A 38 -3.64 -12.55 -13.83
C ALA A 38 -4.13 -13.07 -12.47
N SER A 39 -4.04 -14.38 -12.24
CA SER A 39 -4.38 -14.97 -10.95
C SER A 39 -3.43 -14.51 -9.85
N MET A 40 -2.11 -14.58 -10.10
CA MET A 40 -1.07 -14.11 -9.18
C MET A 40 -1.30 -12.64 -8.82
N TRP A 41 -1.52 -11.78 -9.83
CA TRP A 41 -1.78 -10.36 -9.63
C TRP A 41 -3.00 -10.12 -8.72
N ARG A 42 -4.11 -10.85 -8.94
CA ARG A 42 -5.34 -10.74 -8.15
C ARG A 42 -5.14 -11.15 -6.69
N ALA A 43 -4.39 -12.21 -6.45
CA ALA A 43 -4.13 -12.66 -5.08
C ALA A 43 -3.22 -11.69 -4.32
N LEU A 44 -2.24 -11.07 -4.97
CA LEU A 44 -1.40 -10.04 -4.36
C LEU A 44 -2.21 -8.84 -3.85
N GLN A 45 -3.31 -8.48 -4.51
CA GLN A 45 -4.16 -7.37 -4.07
C GLN A 45 -4.88 -7.65 -2.75
N ARG A 46 -4.95 -8.92 -2.33
CA ARG A 46 -5.62 -9.36 -1.09
C ARG A 46 -4.65 -9.66 0.03
N VAL A 47 -3.34 -9.61 -0.24
CA VAL A 47 -2.31 -9.82 0.78
C VAL A 47 -2.35 -8.63 1.73
N SER A 48 -2.63 -8.92 3.00
CA SER A 48 -2.60 -7.92 4.07
C SER A 48 -1.19 -7.33 4.19
N ARG A 49 -1.05 -6.08 4.66
CA ARG A 49 0.29 -5.52 4.87
C ARG A 49 1.14 -6.36 5.83
N ARG A 50 0.51 -7.01 6.82
CA ARG A 50 1.18 -7.91 7.77
C ARG A 50 1.85 -9.11 7.09
N ASP A 51 1.29 -9.55 5.97
CA ASP A 51 1.68 -10.76 5.26
C ASP A 51 2.61 -10.47 4.08
N GLN A 52 3.03 -9.22 3.88
CA GLN A 52 3.98 -8.83 2.81
C GLN A 52 5.42 -9.19 3.18
N VAL A 53 5.69 -10.50 3.22
CA VAL A 53 7.00 -11.07 3.53
C VAL A 53 7.61 -11.83 2.35
N GLY A 54 8.92 -12.08 2.40
CA GLY A 54 9.62 -12.87 1.39
C GLY A 54 9.54 -12.26 -0.01
N SER A 55 9.15 -13.06 -1.00
CA SER A 55 9.15 -12.68 -2.41
C SER A 55 8.00 -11.75 -2.82
N ILE A 56 7.05 -11.46 -1.93
CA ILE A 56 5.86 -10.67 -2.26
C ILE A 56 6.23 -9.28 -2.79
N SER A 57 7.20 -8.61 -2.15
CA SER A 57 7.68 -7.30 -2.61
C SER A 57 8.32 -7.36 -3.99
N ALA A 58 9.08 -8.42 -4.28
CA ALA A 58 9.69 -8.62 -5.59
C ALA A 58 8.64 -8.86 -6.68
N ILE A 59 7.63 -9.68 -6.39
CA ILE A 59 6.52 -9.95 -7.33
C ILE A 59 5.66 -8.69 -7.56
N LYS A 60 5.38 -7.90 -6.51
CA LYS A 60 4.71 -6.60 -6.66
C LYS A 60 5.50 -5.68 -7.58
N LEU A 61 6.81 -5.58 -7.36
CA LEU A 61 7.70 -4.76 -8.18
C LEU A 61 7.72 -5.20 -9.66
N TYR A 62 7.66 -6.51 -9.93
CA TYR A 62 7.52 -7.01 -11.29
C TYR A 62 6.28 -6.45 -11.99
N PHE A 63 5.13 -6.45 -11.30
CA PHE A 63 3.88 -5.92 -11.86
C PHE A 63 3.90 -4.39 -11.99
N ASP A 64 4.52 -3.68 -11.04
CA ASP A 64 4.72 -2.22 -11.15
C ASP A 64 5.56 -1.86 -12.39
N HIS A 65 6.54 -2.70 -12.75
CA HIS A 65 7.39 -2.50 -13.92
C HIS A 65 6.82 -3.06 -15.23
N LEU A 66 5.81 -3.92 -15.18
CA LEU A 66 5.27 -4.59 -16.36
C LEU A 66 4.74 -3.60 -17.42
N PRO A 67 3.97 -2.54 -17.07
CA PRO A 67 3.56 -1.51 -18.02
C PRO A 67 4.74 -0.86 -18.76
N HIS A 68 5.86 -0.65 -18.08
CA HIS A 68 7.03 0.00 -18.66
C HIS A 68 7.79 -0.92 -19.63
N ARG A 69 7.92 -2.22 -19.31
CA ARG A 69 8.70 -3.20 -20.08
C ARG A 69 7.92 -3.83 -21.23
N LYS A 70 6.64 -4.15 -21.01
CA LYS A 70 5.79 -4.91 -21.94
C LYS A 70 4.39 -4.27 -22.02
N PRO A 71 4.24 -3.04 -22.58
CA PRO A 71 2.98 -2.31 -22.56
C PRO A 71 1.79 -3.08 -23.16
N GLN A 72 1.99 -3.81 -24.27
CA GLN A 72 0.95 -4.66 -24.84
C GLN A 72 0.58 -5.84 -23.93
N GLY A 73 1.58 -6.51 -23.32
CA GLY A 73 1.35 -7.59 -22.37
C GLY A 73 0.71 -7.11 -21.06
N ALA A 74 1.01 -5.88 -20.65
CA ALA A 74 0.34 -5.22 -19.53
C ALA A 74 -1.14 -4.96 -19.85
N LEU A 75 -1.46 -4.50 -21.07
CA LEU A 75 -2.85 -4.38 -21.51
C LEU A 75 -3.54 -5.76 -21.60
N ASP A 76 -2.85 -6.81 -22.07
CA ASP A 76 -3.37 -8.18 -22.06
C ASP A 76 -3.72 -8.64 -20.64
N LEU A 77 -2.86 -8.33 -19.66
CA LEU A 77 -3.11 -8.63 -18.25
C LEU A 77 -4.37 -7.91 -17.73
N VAL A 78 -4.53 -6.62 -18.05
CA VAL A 78 -5.73 -5.85 -17.69
C VAL A 78 -6.98 -6.52 -18.25
N LEU A 79 -6.98 -6.90 -19.53
CA LEU A 79 -8.12 -7.55 -20.18
C LEU A 79 -8.43 -8.92 -19.57
N GLU A 80 -7.41 -9.72 -19.24
CA GLU A 80 -7.60 -11.03 -18.62
C GLU A 80 -8.11 -10.91 -17.17
N VAL A 81 -7.64 -9.92 -16.39
CA VAL A 81 -8.19 -9.63 -15.06
C VAL A 81 -9.65 -9.19 -15.18
N LEU A 82 -9.98 -8.29 -16.12
CA LEU A 82 -11.36 -7.86 -16.36
C LEU A 82 -12.29 -8.99 -16.82
N LYS A 83 -11.74 -10.05 -17.40
CA LYS A 83 -12.50 -11.24 -17.79
C LYS A 83 -12.77 -12.17 -16.61
N THR A 84 -11.83 -12.29 -15.68
CA THR A 84 -11.80 -13.37 -14.68
C THR A 84 -12.06 -12.94 -13.24
N GLU A 85 -11.85 -11.67 -12.90
CA GLU A 85 -12.12 -11.12 -11.56
C GLU A 85 -13.49 -10.48 -11.53
N ALA A 86 -14.35 -10.77 -10.55
CA ALA A 86 -15.66 -10.11 -10.41
C ALA A 86 -15.65 -9.01 -9.35
N ASP A 87 -14.72 -9.08 -8.40
CA ASP A 87 -14.62 -8.15 -7.30
C ASP A 87 -14.11 -6.78 -7.78
N LYS A 88 -14.97 -5.75 -7.67
CA LYS A 88 -14.65 -4.39 -8.12
C LYS A 88 -13.44 -3.81 -7.40
N GLN A 89 -13.31 -4.01 -6.09
CA GLN A 89 -12.19 -3.45 -5.31
C GLN A 89 -10.83 -3.96 -5.80
N THR A 90 -10.76 -5.26 -6.12
CA THR A 90 -9.56 -5.88 -6.72
C THR A 90 -9.28 -5.27 -8.09
N VAL A 91 -10.30 -5.15 -8.95
CA VAL A 91 -10.13 -4.59 -10.30
C VAL A 91 -9.70 -3.13 -10.26
N MET A 92 -10.18 -2.34 -9.29
CA MET A 92 -9.79 -0.94 -9.10
C MET A 92 -8.30 -0.78 -8.79
N GLN A 93 -7.61 -1.80 -8.27
CA GLN A 93 -6.17 -1.74 -8.10
C GLN A 93 -5.41 -1.61 -9.43
N LEU A 94 -6.04 -1.96 -10.57
CA LEU A 94 -5.47 -1.65 -11.89
C LEU A 94 -5.42 -0.14 -12.15
N ASN A 95 -6.28 0.68 -11.54
CA ASN A 95 -6.28 2.13 -11.75
C ASN A 95 -5.11 2.85 -11.07
N ASP A 96 -4.59 2.31 -9.97
CA ASP A 96 -3.61 3.00 -9.13
C ASP A 96 -2.25 3.14 -9.82
N LYS A 97 -1.35 2.16 -9.69
CA LYS A 97 -0.04 2.22 -10.35
C LYS A 97 -0.06 1.69 -11.78
N PHE A 98 -0.89 0.69 -12.06
CA PHE A 98 -0.75 -0.10 -13.28
C PHE A 98 -1.20 0.64 -14.55
N LEU A 99 -2.47 1.07 -14.62
CA LEU A 99 -2.98 1.85 -15.74
C LEU A 99 -2.36 3.25 -15.78
N LEU A 100 -2.09 3.85 -14.62
CA LEU A 100 -1.40 5.14 -14.55
C LEU A 100 -0.05 5.06 -15.26
N ALA A 101 0.78 4.08 -14.92
CA ALA A 101 2.07 3.85 -15.56
C ALA A 101 1.92 3.55 -17.05
N LEU A 102 0.93 2.73 -17.43
CA LEU A 102 0.69 2.37 -18.83
C LEU A 102 0.32 3.60 -19.68
N PHE A 103 -0.61 4.43 -19.22
CA PHE A 103 -1.02 5.64 -19.93
C PHE A 103 0.08 6.69 -19.96
N TYR A 104 0.75 6.91 -18.83
CA TYR A 104 1.82 7.90 -18.71
C TYR A 104 2.99 7.58 -19.65
N ALA A 105 3.47 6.33 -19.66
CA ALA A 105 4.64 5.95 -20.46
C ALA A 105 4.29 5.58 -21.91
N HIS A 106 3.16 4.91 -22.12
CA HIS A 106 2.87 4.21 -23.39
C HIS A 106 1.45 4.45 -23.90
N GLY A 107 0.74 5.46 -23.39
CA GLY A 107 -0.65 5.70 -23.75
C GLY A 107 -0.88 5.88 -25.25
N ASN A 108 0.04 6.55 -25.96
CA ASN A 108 -0.04 6.71 -27.42
C ASN A 108 0.06 5.37 -28.18
N GLU A 109 0.78 4.39 -27.63
CA GLU A 109 0.94 3.06 -28.23
C GLU A 109 -0.33 2.21 -28.04
N VAL A 110 -0.94 2.26 -26.85
CA VAL A 110 -2.03 1.35 -26.48
C VAL A 110 -3.43 1.91 -26.75
N ILE A 111 -3.59 3.24 -26.86
CA ILE A 111 -4.91 3.90 -26.91
C ILE A 111 -5.80 3.42 -28.05
N ALA A 112 -5.24 3.18 -29.25
CA ALA A 112 -6.04 2.72 -30.40
C ALA A 112 -6.64 1.33 -30.14
N ARG A 113 -5.88 0.45 -29.47
CA ARG A 113 -6.37 -0.87 -29.08
C ARG A 113 -7.40 -0.77 -27.96
N ILE A 114 -7.18 0.09 -26.97
CA ILE A 114 -8.15 0.35 -25.90
C ILE A 114 -9.49 0.82 -26.48
N GLU A 115 -9.47 1.76 -27.43
CA GLU A 115 -10.66 2.26 -28.12
C GLU A 115 -11.44 1.16 -28.87
N GLN A 116 -10.76 0.14 -29.38
CA GLN A 116 -11.42 -1.02 -30.01
C GLN A 116 -12.03 -1.97 -28.97
N GLU A 117 -11.30 -2.26 -27.90
CA GLU A 117 -11.74 -3.21 -26.85
C GLU A 117 -12.98 -2.70 -26.09
N VAL A 118 -13.07 -1.39 -25.85
CA VAL A 118 -14.22 -0.79 -25.11
C VAL A 118 -15.56 -0.96 -25.81
N GLU A 119 -15.58 -1.14 -27.14
CA GLU A 119 -16.82 -1.37 -27.90
C GLU A 119 -17.56 -2.63 -27.40
N ARG A 120 -16.80 -3.61 -26.90
CA ARG A 120 -17.32 -4.92 -26.46
C ARG A 120 -17.08 -5.20 -24.99
N ASN A 121 -16.35 -4.32 -24.30
CA ASN A 121 -15.97 -4.51 -22.91
C ASN A 121 -16.50 -3.36 -22.02
N PRO A 122 -17.73 -3.49 -21.48
CA PRO A 122 -18.29 -2.49 -20.55
C PRO A 122 -17.45 -2.35 -19.27
N ARG A 123 -16.77 -3.42 -18.84
CA ARG A 123 -15.92 -3.38 -17.65
C ARG A 123 -14.65 -2.57 -17.87
N LEU A 124 -14.11 -2.58 -19.08
CA LEU A 124 -13.02 -1.69 -19.46
C LEU A 124 -13.48 -0.23 -19.49
N ARG A 125 -14.67 0.07 -20.03
CA ARG A 125 -15.25 1.43 -19.99
C ARG A 125 -15.41 1.94 -18.56
N TRP A 126 -15.92 1.09 -17.67
CA TRP A 126 -15.97 1.36 -16.23
C TRP A 126 -14.57 1.60 -15.63
N LEU A 127 -13.61 0.70 -15.86
CA LEU A 127 -12.25 0.83 -15.33
C LEU A 127 -11.56 2.13 -15.80
N LEU A 128 -11.73 2.51 -17.07
CA LEU A 128 -11.20 3.77 -17.60
C LEU A 128 -11.77 5.02 -16.90
N GLY A 129 -12.92 4.90 -16.24
CA GLY A 129 -13.50 5.94 -15.40
C GLY A 129 -12.58 6.40 -14.27
N GLY A 130 -11.71 5.51 -13.77
CA GLY A 130 -10.74 5.79 -12.71
C GLY A 130 -9.38 6.30 -13.19
N VAL A 131 -9.17 6.47 -14.49
CA VAL A 131 -7.89 6.97 -15.01
C VAL A 131 -7.84 8.50 -14.88
N HIS A 132 -6.76 8.96 -14.26
CA HIS A 132 -6.48 10.37 -14.05
C HIS A 132 -5.37 10.82 -15.00
N PHE A 133 -5.55 12.00 -15.58
CA PHE A 133 -4.61 12.61 -16.51
C PHE A 133 -4.20 13.99 -16.00
N ALA A 134 -3.01 14.44 -16.37
CA ALA A 134 -2.63 15.85 -16.23
C ALA A 134 -3.56 16.73 -17.06
N ALA A 135 -3.69 18.01 -16.68
CA ALA A 135 -4.65 18.93 -17.30
C ALA A 135 -4.42 19.17 -18.80
N ASP A 136 -3.19 18.98 -19.28
CA ASP A 136 -2.74 19.19 -20.65
C ASP A 136 -2.49 17.88 -21.43
N ASP A 137 -2.86 16.73 -20.87
CA ASP A 137 -2.64 15.43 -21.51
C ASP A 137 -3.50 15.25 -22.77
N ALA A 138 -2.85 14.95 -23.90
CA ALA A 138 -3.51 14.75 -25.19
C ALA A 138 -4.46 13.54 -25.24
N LEU A 139 -4.28 12.56 -24.34
CA LEU A 139 -5.12 11.36 -24.25
C LEU A 139 -6.36 11.58 -23.39
N ALA A 140 -6.35 12.55 -22.49
CA ALA A 140 -7.48 12.87 -21.62
C ALA A 140 -8.82 13.02 -22.39
N PRO A 141 -8.93 13.82 -23.47
CA PRO A 141 -10.19 13.94 -24.20
C PRO A 141 -10.60 12.67 -24.96
N ARG A 142 -9.66 11.76 -25.27
CA ARG A 142 -9.97 10.48 -25.92
C ARG A 142 -10.56 9.50 -24.92
N VAL A 143 -9.89 9.33 -23.77
CA VAL A 143 -10.37 8.43 -22.71
C VAL A 143 -11.69 8.93 -22.11
N ALA A 144 -11.87 10.24 -21.95
CA ALA A 144 -13.12 10.82 -21.45
C ALA A 144 -14.35 10.48 -22.32
N LYS A 145 -14.18 10.23 -23.63
CA LYS A 145 -15.29 9.85 -24.52
C LYS A 145 -15.79 8.42 -24.32
N ILE A 146 -14.93 7.54 -23.83
CA ILE A 146 -15.21 6.10 -23.72
C ILE A 146 -15.35 5.63 -22.27
N ALA A 147 -14.90 6.44 -21.31
CA ALA A 147 -14.90 6.12 -19.88
C ALA A 147 -16.24 6.37 -19.20
N GLU A 148 -16.67 5.44 -18.34
CA GLU A 148 -17.86 5.57 -17.49
C GLU A 148 -17.50 6.18 -16.13
N ARG A 149 -16.96 7.41 -16.15
CA ARG A 149 -16.42 8.10 -14.96
C ARG A 149 -17.38 8.17 -13.78
N GLN A 150 -18.66 8.45 -14.03
CA GLN A 150 -19.64 8.56 -12.94
C GLN A 150 -19.89 7.22 -12.25
N ALA A 151 -19.99 6.13 -13.01
CA ALA A 151 -20.21 4.79 -12.46
C ALA A 151 -19.01 4.34 -11.64
N TRP A 152 -17.80 4.54 -12.16
CA TRP A 152 -16.57 4.24 -11.42
C TRP A 152 -16.45 5.09 -10.15
N GLN A 153 -16.72 6.40 -10.23
CA GLN A 153 -16.64 7.29 -9.08
C GLN A 153 -17.61 6.89 -7.96
N ALA A 154 -18.82 6.44 -8.31
CA ALA A 154 -19.79 5.95 -7.32
C ALA A 154 -19.26 4.72 -6.56
N ASP A 155 -18.66 3.76 -7.28
CA ASP A 155 -18.04 2.58 -6.66
C ASP A 155 -16.80 2.95 -5.83
N HIS A 156 -15.98 3.91 -6.32
CA HIS A 156 -14.81 4.40 -5.59
C HIS A 156 -15.18 5.09 -4.28
N ILE A 157 -16.20 5.95 -4.29
CA ILE A 157 -16.73 6.56 -3.06
C ILE A 157 -17.27 5.46 -2.13
N ALA A 158 -18.03 4.50 -2.66
CA ALA A 158 -18.57 3.42 -1.84
C ALA A 158 -17.48 2.53 -1.22
N GLN A 159 -16.36 2.30 -1.91
CA GLN A 159 -15.19 1.59 -1.37
C GLN A 159 -14.53 2.39 -0.25
N ARG A 160 -14.34 3.70 -0.44
CA ARG A 160 -13.64 4.56 0.51
C ARG A 160 -14.46 4.92 1.73
N THR A 161 -15.78 4.95 1.63
CA THR A 161 -16.64 5.27 2.78
C THR A 161 -16.57 4.13 3.82
N PRO A 162 -16.04 4.39 5.02
CA PRO A 162 -15.99 3.39 6.06
C PRO A 162 -17.41 3.04 6.52
N ARG A 163 -17.64 1.77 6.85
CA ARG A 163 -18.93 1.32 7.43
C ARG A 163 -19.18 1.96 8.80
N GLU A 164 -18.11 2.06 9.57
CA GLU A 164 -18.08 2.66 10.91
C GLU A 164 -16.94 3.68 10.92
N PRO A 165 -17.23 4.97 10.68
CA PRO A 165 -16.23 6.02 10.73
C PRO A 165 -15.61 6.12 12.12
N LEU A 166 -14.28 6.23 12.18
CA LEU A 166 -13.57 6.43 13.44
C LEU A 166 -13.74 7.86 13.96
N ASP A 167 -13.93 7.99 15.26
CA ASP A 167 -13.82 9.26 16.00
C ASP A 167 -12.59 9.20 16.92
N CYS A 168 -11.40 9.36 16.34
CA CYS A 168 -10.14 9.17 17.05
C CYS A 168 -9.99 10.06 18.30
N ALA A 169 -10.62 11.25 18.29
CA ALA A 169 -10.55 12.19 19.40
C ALA A 169 -11.28 11.70 20.66
N SER A 170 -12.36 10.93 20.52
CA SER A 170 -13.12 10.38 21.64
C SER A 170 -12.63 9.00 22.11
N MET A 171 -11.80 8.34 21.31
CA MET A 171 -11.25 7.02 21.62
C MET A 171 -10.20 7.09 22.75
N SER A 172 -10.21 6.06 23.60
CA SER A 172 -9.09 5.79 24.51
C SER A 172 -7.84 5.38 23.73
N LEU A 173 -6.66 5.52 24.34
CA LEU A 173 -5.40 5.09 23.70
C LEU A 173 -5.40 3.60 23.31
N ALA A 174 -6.02 2.74 24.12
CA ALA A 174 -6.13 1.31 23.82
C ALA A 174 -7.10 1.01 22.66
N GLU A 175 -8.13 1.82 22.47
CA GLU A 175 -9.00 1.74 21.29
C GLU A 175 -8.27 2.25 20.05
N LEU A 176 -7.57 3.38 20.18
CA LEU A 176 -6.82 3.97 19.08
C LEU A 176 -5.69 3.05 18.62
N ALA A 177 -4.96 2.42 19.53
CA ALA A 177 -3.92 1.44 19.21
C ALA A 177 -4.49 0.24 18.44
N ARG A 178 -5.67 -0.27 18.83
CA ARG A 178 -6.33 -1.37 18.10
C ARG A 178 -6.78 -0.94 16.72
N ALA A 179 -7.39 0.25 16.60
CA ALA A 179 -7.79 0.80 15.31
C ALA A 179 -6.59 1.03 14.40
N TRP A 180 -5.48 1.54 14.93
CA TRP A 180 -4.21 1.68 14.23
C TRP A 180 -3.77 0.35 13.64
N VAL A 181 -3.64 -0.68 14.48
CA VAL A 181 -3.23 -2.02 14.03
C VAL A 181 -4.18 -2.55 12.96
N GLU A 182 -5.49 -2.40 13.14
CA GLU A 182 -6.48 -2.84 12.17
C GLU A 182 -6.32 -2.13 10.81
N GLN A 183 -6.31 -0.79 10.80
CA GLN A 183 -6.25 -0.03 9.54
C GLN A 183 -4.92 -0.23 8.82
N TYR A 184 -3.80 -0.24 9.53
CA TYR A 184 -2.48 -0.47 8.95
C TYR A 184 -2.23 -1.94 8.56
N SER A 185 -3.03 -2.89 9.05
CA SER A 185 -2.96 -4.30 8.63
C SER A 185 -3.63 -4.56 7.28
N LYS A 186 -4.66 -3.79 6.92
CA LYS A 186 -5.45 -4.01 5.70
C LYS A 186 -4.59 -4.00 4.43
N SER A 187 -4.99 -4.79 3.44
CA SER A 187 -4.44 -4.71 2.08
C SER A 187 -4.77 -3.34 1.47
N GLU A 188 -4.01 -2.89 0.47
CA GLU A 188 -4.30 -1.62 -0.24
C GLU A 188 -5.71 -1.63 -0.85
N ARG A 189 -6.18 -2.80 -1.29
CA ARG A 189 -7.56 -3.03 -1.76
C ARG A 189 -8.62 -2.74 -0.70
N ASP A 190 -8.38 -3.17 0.53
CA ASP A 190 -9.39 -3.17 1.60
C ASP A 190 -9.34 -1.91 2.48
N GLN A 191 -8.42 -0.99 2.19
CA GLN A 191 -8.32 0.30 2.88
C GLN A 191 -9.49 1.23 2.51
N ASP A 192 -9.98 1.94 3.52
CA ASP A 192 -11.04 2.93 3.44
C ASP A 192 -10.56 4.24 4.11
N ASP A 193 -11.43 5.24 4.19
CA ASP A 193 -11.05 6.56 4.71
C ASP A 193 -10.72 6.56 6.21
N ASN A 194 -10.97 5.48 6.97
CA ASN A 194 -10.50 5.39 8.35
C ASN A 194 -8.97 5.39 8.44
N LEU A 195 -8.25 4.90 7.43
CA LEU A 195 -6.79 5.01 7.40
C LEU A 195 -6.36 6.48 7.38
N PHE A 196 -7.00 7.31 6.54
CA PHE A 196 -6.71 8.74 6.47
C PHE A 196 -7.11 9.46 7.75
N THR A 197 -8.24 9.09 8.36
CA THR A 197 -8.65 9.64 9.67
C THR A 197 -7.59 9.38 10.74
N ILE A 198 -6.99 8.19 10.79
CA ILE A 198 -5.89 7.89 11.72
C ILE A 198 -4.65 8.73 11.39
N MET A 199 -4.23 8.79 10.12
CA MET A 199 -3.05 9.55 9.70
C MET A 199 -3.20 11.05 10.00
N ASP A 200 -4.38 11.62 9.78
CA ASP A 200 -4.66 13.01 10.11
C ASP A 200 -4.60 13.24 11.62
N PHE A 201 -5.17 12.32 12.42
CA PHE A 201 -5.09 12.41 13.88
C PHE A 201 -3.67 12.25 14.41
N GLU A 202 -2.85 11.37 13.84
CA GLU A 202 -1.42 11.24 14.17
C GLU A 202 -0.64 12.52 13.90
N ARG A 203 -0.92 13.17 12.77
CA ARG A 203 -0.33 14.47 12.41
C ARG A 203 -0.69 15.53 13.45
N ASP A 204 -1.97 15.60 13.82
CA ASP A 204 -2.45 16.57 14.81
C ASP A 204 -1.83 16.29 16.20
N LEU A 205 -1.77 15.02 16.63
CA LEU A 205 -1.11 14.64 17.88
C LEU A 205 0.36 15.05 17.91
N ARG A 206 1.11 14.83 16.84
CA ARG A 206 2.52 15.22 16.78
C ARG A 206 2.72 16.72 16.99
N GLU A 207 1.83 17.55 16.45
CA GLU A 207 1.95 19.00 16.49
C GLU A 207 1.42 19.59 17.80
N ASP A 208 0.30 19.06 18.32
CA ASP A 208 -0.41 19.62 19.47
C ASP A 208 -0.08 18.92 20.81
N ASP A 209 0.16 17.60 20.79
CA ASP A 209 0.39 16.76 21.97
C ASP A 209 1.35 15.58 21.67
N PRO A 210 2.64 15.89 21.39
CA PRO A 210 3.63 14.87 21.04
C PRO A 210 3.84 13.85 22.16
N ASP A 211 3.52 14.23 23.40
CA ASP A 211 3.54 13.35 24.55
C ASP A 211 2.47 12.24 24.43
N ARG A 212 1.24 12.58 24.05
CA ARG A 212 0.19 11.59 23.77
C ARG A 212 0.50 10.72 22.56
N MET A 213 1.20 11.25 21.56
CA MET A 213 1.68 10.45 20.43
C MET A 213 2.66 9.35 20.88
N ILE A 214 3.59 9.68 21.79
CA ILE A 214 4.50 8.69 22.40
C ILE A 214 3.70 7.64 23.19
N ASP A 215 2.67 8.04 23.94
CA ASP A 215 1.81 7.08 24.65
C ASP A 215 1.07 6.14 23.69
N LEU A 216 0.57 6.65 22.56
CA LEU A 216 -0.03 5.81 21.52
C LEU A 216 0.95 4.78 20.96
N ILE A 217 2.18 5.20 20.63
CA ILE A 217 3.23 4.29 20.13
C ILE A 217 3.51 3.18 21.15
N LEU A 218 3.61 3.53 22.44
CA LEU A 218 3.81 2.56 23.50
C LEU A 218 2.63 1.60 23.66
N GLU A 219 1.38 2.07 23.53
CA GLU A 219 0.19 1.22 23.53
C GLU A 219 0.14 0.27 22.32
N ILE A 220 0.49 0.74 21.11
CA ILE A 220 0.59 -0.11 19.92
C ILE A 220 1.63 -1.21 20.15
N LEU A 221 2.81 -0.85 20.67
CA LEU A 221 3.86 -1.81 20.99
C LEU A 221 3.43 -2.90 21.98
N LYS A 222 2.48 -2.62 22.88
CA LYS A 222 1.97 -3.64 23.81
C LYS A 222 1.20 -4.75 23.08
N ILE A 223 0.51 -4.43 21.98
CA ILE A 223 -0.39 -5.36 21.29
C ILE A 223 0.15 -5.89 19.97
N GLU A 224 1.14 -5.22 19.36
CA GLU A 224 1.67 -5.59 18.05
C GLU A 224 3.11 -6.10 18.13
N SER A 225 3.44 -7.12 17.33
CA SER A 225 4.78 -7.72 17.22
C SER A 225 5.21 -8.06 15.79
N ASN A 226 4.32 -7.87 14.81
CA ASN A 226 4.60 -8.12 13.40
C ASN A 226 5.65 -7.13 12.89
N PRO A 227 6.78 -7.60 12.33
CA PRO A 227 7.89 -6.74 11.95
C PRO A 227 7.52 -5.75 10.83
N VAL A 228 6.59 -6.10 9.94
CA VAL A 228 6.15 -5.19 8.87
C VAL A 228 5.33 -4.02 9.44
N LEU A 229 4.49 -4.25 10.44
CA LEU A 229 3.77 -3.14 11.08
C LEU A 229 4.67 -2.31 11.99
N LEU A 230 5.63 -2.96 12.67
CA LEU A 230 6.62 -2.23 13.47
C LEU A 230 7.50 -1.33 12.60
N SER A 231 7.80 -1.71 11.35
CA SER A 231 8.55 -0.84 10.43
C SER A 231 7.76 0.39 10.03
N LEU A 232 6.46 0.26 9.81
CA LEU A 232 5.56 1.39 9.55
C LEU A 232 5.44 2.30 10.77
N LEU A 233 5.34 1.73 11.97
CA LEU A 233 5.30 2.49 13.22
C LEU A 233 6.61 3.27 13.45
N ALA A 234 7.76 2.67 13.12
CA ALA A 234 9.07 3.29 13.24
C ALA A 234 9.27 4.44 12.22
N ALA A 235 9.04 4.17 10.93
CA ALA A 235 9.30 5.12 9.84
C ALA A 235 8.27 6.25 9.71
N GLY A 236 7.11 6.15 10.37
CA GLY A 236 6.10 7.21 10.40
C GLY A 236 5.93 7.78 11.80
N PRO A 237 4.96 7.30 12.59
CA PRO A 237 4.64 7.83 13.92
C PRO A 237 5.83 8.15 14.83
N LEU A 238 6.78 7.21 14.97
CA LEU A 238 7.92 7.39 15.85
C LEU A 238 8.95 8.37 15.26
N GLU A 239 9.29 8.22 13.99
CA GLU A 239 10.20 9.16 13.29
C GLU A 239 9.73 10.60 13.43
N ASP A 240 8.44 10.82 13.20
CA ASP A 240 7.85 12.14 13.15
C ASP A 240 7.74 12.83 14.52
N VAL A 241 7.59 12.07 15.62
CA VAL A 241 7.49 12.65 16.98
C VAL A 241 8.86 12.91 17.62
N ILE A 242 9.94 12.37 17.05
CA ILE A 242 11.29 12.56 17.58
C ILE A 242 11.80 13.97 17.29
N SER A 243 12.08 14.72 18.35
CA SER A 243 12.65 16.06 18.27
C SER A 243 13.44 16.39 19.54
N LEU A 244 14.12 17.54 19.56
CA LEU A 244 14.81 18.01 20.78
C LEU A 244 13.86 18.27 21.95
N THR A 245 12.55 18.47 21.71
CA THR A 245 11.58 18.68 22.80
C THR A 245 11.10 17.36 23.41
N THR A 246 11.13 16.27 22.66
CA THR A 246 10.61 14.95 23.07
C THR A 246 11.72 13.94 23.43
N ILE A 247 12.96 14.20 23.02
CA ILE A 247 14.08 13.25 23.16
C ILE A 247 14.36 12.81 24.60
N ASP A 248 14.19 13.69 25.59
CA ASP A 248 14.38 13.34 27.01
C ASP A 248 13.39 12.27 27.47
N ARG A 249 12.14 12.35 26.99
CA ARG A 249 11.12 11.33 27.25
C ARG A 249 11.47 10.04 26.52
N ILE A 250 11.85 10.12 25.25
CA ILE A 250 12.23 8.95 24.44
C ILE A 250 13.38 8.18 25.10
N GLU A 251 14.42 8.86 25.57
CA GLU A 251 15.55 8.24 26.28
C GLU A 251 15.11 7.54 27.56
N ARG A 252 14.20 8.15 28.33
CA ARG A 252 13.65 7.56 29.55
C ARG A 252 12.88 6.28 29.25
N GLU A 253 12.00 6.30 28.24
CA GLU A 253 11.22 5.12 27.86
C GLU A 253 12.10 4.01 27.29
N ALA A 254 13.06 4.34 26.42
CA ALA A 254 13.98 3.37 25.82
C ALA A 254 14.90 2.68 26.85
N ARG A 255 15.20 3.35 27.97
CA ARG A 255 15.99 2.77 29.07
C ARG A 255 15.26 1.63 29.78
N VAL A 256 13.94 1.73 29.92
CA VAL A 256 13.12 0.77 30.68
C VAL A 256 12.35 -0.21 29.78
N ASN A 257 12.13 0.14 28.51
CA ASN A 257 11.40 -0.67 27.55
C ASN A 257 12.31 -1.08 26.38
N THR A 258 12.79 -2.33 26.41
CA THR A 258 13.67 -2.86 25.35
C THR A 258 12.96 -2.90 24.00
N ARG A 259 11.67 -3.22 23.93
CA ARG A 259 10.94 -3.25 22.66
C ARG A 259 10.82 -1.87 22.02
N PHE A 260 10.66 -0.83 22.84
CA PHE A 260 10.67 0.55 22.36
C PHE A 260 12.07 0.98 21.90
N ARG A 261 13.12 0.54 22.59
CA ARG A 261 14.50 0.73 22.14
C ARG A 261 14.78 0.05 20.80
N ASP A 262 14.30 -1.17 20.60
CA ASP A 262 14.47 -1.92 19.34
C ASP A 262 13.69 -1.25 18.19
N LEU A 263 12.53 -0.66 18.48
CA LEU A 263 11.74 0.10 17.51
C LEU A 263 12.48 1.35 17.00
N LEU A 264 13.24 2.03 17.86
CA LEU A 264 14.08 3.17 17.47
C LEU A 264 15.14 2.80 16.41
N GLY A 265 15.52 1.52 16.33
CA GLY A 265 16.43 1.01 15.31
C GLY A 265 15.91 1.11 13.88
N GLY A 266 14.59 1.24 13.69
CA GLY A 266 13.95 1.39 12.38
C GLY A 266 13.67 2.84 11.95
N VAL A 267 14.12 3.85 12.72
CA VAL A 267 13.86 5.27 12.45
C VAL A 267 14.93 5.88 11.54
N TRP A 268 14.54 6.70 10.57
CA TRP A 268 15.43 7.34 9.59
C TRP A 268 15.62 8.85 9.84
N TYR A 269 16.47 9.19 10.80
CA TYR A 269 16.73 10.59 11.21
C TYR A 269 17.87 11.30 10.46
N TYR A 270 18.07 11.04 9.17
CA TYR A 270 19.21 11.62 8.41
C TYR A 270 19.17 13.15 8.32
N ARG A 271 17.98 13.77 8.43
CA ARG A 271 17.79 15.24 8.42
C ARG A 271 17.84 15.87 9.81
N ALA A 272 17.94 15.08 10.89
CA ALA A 272 18.03 15.62 12.24
C ALA A 272 19.32 16.42 12.47
N SER A 273 19.29 17.30 13.46
CA SER A 273 20.48 18.01 13.94
C SER A 273 21.53 17.02 14.47
N ASP A 274 22.80 17.42 14.45
CA ASP A 274 23.90 16.58 14.95
C ASP A 274 23.74 16.21 16.42
N GLU A 275 23.16 17.10 17.22
CA GLU A 275 22.81 16.84 18.62
C GLU A 275 21.79 15.71 18.74
N LEU A 276 20.68 15.79 18.01
CA LEU A 276 19.62 14.79 18.07
C LEU A 276 20.12 13.43 17.55
N LYS A 277 20.91 13.43 16.47
CA LYS A 277 21.58 12.23 15.95
C LYS A 277 22.44 11.54 17.00
N SER A 278 23.34 12.30 17.64
CA SER A 278 24.25 11.78 18.66
C SER A 278 23.50 11.10 19.82
N ARG A 279 22.39 11.70 20.26
CA ARG A 279 21.54 11.15 21.32
C ARG A 279 20.81 9.87 20.89
N LEU A 280 20.27 9.84 19.68
CA LEU A 280 19.60 8.66 19.14
C LEU A 280 20.59 7.51 18.88
N ASP A 281 21.77 7.80 18.34
CA ASP A 281 22.84 6.81 18.11
C ASP A 281 23.27 6.16 19.44
N ALA A 282 23.32 6.93 20.53
CA ALA A 282 23.64 6.41 21.86
C ALA A 282 22.56 5.45 22.42
N LEU A 283 21.31 5.55 21.96
CA LEU A 283 20.22 4.65 22.35
C LEU A 283 20.18 3.36 21.52
N VAL A 284 20.39 3.48 20.21
CA VAL A 284 20.23 2.38 19.24
C VAL A 284 21.50 1.52 19.14
N GLY A 285 22.68 2.10 19.35
CA GLY A 285 23.95 1.37 19.18
C GLY A 285 24.15 0.92 17.72
N GLN A 286 24.64 -0.31 17.52
CA GLN A 286 24.84 -0.89 16.17
C GLN A 286 23.61 -1.62 15.62
N ASP A 287 22.53 -1.76 16.40
CA ASP A 287 21.37 -2.58 16.07
C ASP A 287 20.34 -1.80 15.23
N ARG A 288 20.75 -1.37 14.03
CA ARG A 288 19.85 -0.85 12.99
C ARG A 288 19.36 -2.01 12.11
N TRP A 289 18.09 -1.99 11.71
CA TRP A 289 17.50 -2.99 10.82
C TRP A 289 16.79 -2.34 9.63
#